data_AF-A0A222W1A6-F1
#
_entry.id   AF-A0A222W1A6-F1
#
_cell.length_a   1.000
_cell.length_b   1.000
_cell.length_c   1.000
_cell.angle_alpha   90.00
_cell.angle_beta   90.00
_cell.angle_gamma   90.00
#
_symmetry.space_group_name_H-M   'P 1'
#
loop_
_entity.id
_entity.type
_entity.pdbx_description
1 polymer ?
#
loop_
_entity_poly.entity_id
_entity_poly.type
_entity_poly.pdbx_seq_one_letter_code
_entity_poly.pdbx_strand_id
1 'polypeptide(L)'
;MLALALLRRYRVLRGDGVPASVAYRAATAAPTLPPYRSGPDETITFELDDPDLAAFTITAHLEPGPMPDISWLGEFTNTWSPEAIENSRDRRFYRYFVPTCTVAERRADFSARGYARAEAQRIAEHEARRDLRLAREIEHRIVVVSVRKAGVLLGAAVLGTDLDPDGDPEEQIVAVIDYYGLIDDAVQEARTALPGLIAALAA
;
A
#
# COMPACT_ATOMS: atom_id res chain seq x y z
N MET A 1 -3.24 -4.46 5.14
CA MET A 1 -1.83 -4.52 4.68
C MET A 1 -0.81 -4.95 5.74
N LEU A 2 -0.99 -4.63 7.04
CA LEU A 2 -0.09 -5.02 8.15
C LEU A 2 0.31 -6.52 8.22
N ALA A 3 -0.62 -7.44 7.92
CA ALA A 3 -0.34 -8.88 8.00
C ALA A 3 0.62 -9.42 6.93
N LEU A 4 0.69 -8.78 5.76
CA LEU A 4 1.56 -9.20 4.65
C LEU A 4 3.01 -8.72 4.83
N ALA A 5 3.20 -7.51 5.38
CA ALA A 5 4.53 -6.96 5.69
C ALA A 5 5.26 -7.76 6.77
N LEU A 6 4.52 -8.14 7.82
CA LEU A 6 5.00 -9.06 8.85
C LEU A 6 5.45 -10.40 8.26
N LEU A 7 4.67 -10.95 7.32
CA LEU A 7 4.98 -12.23 6.69
C LEU A 7 6.25 -12.20 5.84
N ARG A 8 6.51 -11.08 5.13
CA ARG A 8 7.74 -10.89 4.34
C ARG A 8 8.96 -10.73 5.25
N ARG A 9 8.90 -9.86 6.27
CA ARG A 9 9.98 -9.72 7.26
C ARG A 9 10.31 -11.04 7.93
N TYR A 10 9.28 -11.76 8.36
CA TYR A 10 9.43 -13.10 8.91
C TYR A 10 10.18 -14.00 7.93
N ARG A 11 9.81 -14.03 6.65
CA ARG A 11 10.47 -14.86 5.64
C ARG A 11 11.94 -14.47 5.39
N VAL A 12 12.27 -13.17 5.36
CA VAL A 12 13.66 -12.69 5.21
C VAL A 12 14.51 -13.17 6.40
N LEU A 13 14.06 -12.90 7.62
CA LEU A 13 14.76 -13.34 8.84
C LEU A 13 14.89 -14.86 8.93
N ARG A 14 13.88 -15.61 8.46
CA ARG A 14 13.96 -17.07 8.34
C ARG A 14 14.97 -17.51 7.29
N GLY A 15 15.11 -16.77 6.19
CA GLY A 15 16.14 -16.97 5.17
C GLY A 15 17.55 -16.77 5.71
N ASP A 16 17.73 -15.83 6.64
CA ASP A 16 19.00 -15.54 7.31
C ASP A 16 19.31 -16.48 8.49
N GLY A 17 18.53 -17.56 8.65
CA GLY A 17 18.75 -18.58 9.67
C GLY A 17 18.22 -18.22 11.07
N VAL A 18 17.48 -17.12 11.22
CA VAL A 18 16.92 -16.70 12.51
C VAL A 18 15.84 -17.71 12.97
N PRO A 19 15.86 -18.19 14.23
CA PRO A 19 14.84 -19.09 14.76
C PRO A 19 13.43 -18.51 14.65
N ALA A 20 12.42 -19.35 14.35
CA ALA A 20 11.08 -18.89 14.01
C ALA A 20 10.42 -17.97 15.06
N SER A 21 10.58 -18.26 16.35
CA SER A 21 10.05 -17.42 17.43
C SER A 21 10.74 -16.06 17.52
N VAL A 22 12.04 -16.00 17.22
CA VAL A 22 12.84 -14.76 17.19
C VAL A 22 12.53 -13.95 15.93
N ALA A 23 12.43 -14.63 14.78
CA ALA A 23 12.06 -14.02 13.51
C ALA A 23 10.65 -13.41 13.56
N TYR A 24 9.69 -14.11 14.18
CA TYR A 24 8.35 -13.59 14.38
C TYR A 24 8.37 -12.37 15.31
N ARG A 25 9.05 -12.47 16.47
CA ARG A 25 9.15 -11.38 17.44
C ARG A 25 9.82 -10.14 16.85
N ALA A 26 10.88 -10.32 16.07
CA ALA A 26 11.59 -9.25 15.37
C ALA A 26 10.76 -8.67 14.22
N ALA A 27 10.03 -9.50 13.46
CA ALA A 27 9.11 -9.04 12.42
C ALA A 27 7.91 -8.25 12.99
N THR A 28 7.54 -8.51 14.25
CA THR A 28 6.48 -7.79 14.99
C THR A 28 6.99 -6.60 15.80
N ALA A 29 8.31 -6.42 15.93
CA ALA A 29 8.85 -5.24 16.59
C ALA A 29 8.52 -4.01 15.73
N ALA A 30 8.25 -2.86 16.39
CA ALA A 30 7.84 -1.59 15.80
C ALA A 30 8.59 -1.21 14.51
N PRO A 31 7.98 -0.41 13.60
CA PRO A 31 8.57 -0.10 12.30
C PRO A 31 10.04 0.31 12.43
N THR A 32 10.91 -0.28 11.59
CA THR A 32 12.33 0.09 11.53
C THR A 32 12.56 1.40 10.78
N LEU A 33 11.48 2.06 10.36
CA LEU A 33 11.61 3.36 9.73
C LEU A 33 12.08 4.40 10.75
N PRO A 34 12.90 5.36 10.32
CA PRO A 34 13.26 6.49 11.16
C PRO A 34 12.00 7.21 11.64
N PRO A 35 12.06 7.91 12.79
CA PRO A 35 11.01 8.84 13.17
C PRO A 35 10.70 9.79 12.03
N TYR A 36 9.45 10.22 11.90
CA TYR A 36 9.05 11.17 10.87
C TYR A 36 8.13 12.21 11.46
N ARG A 37 8.10 13.37 10.79
CA ARG A 37 7.17 14.45 11.05
C ARG A 37 6.21 14.60 9.89
N SER A 38 4.95 14.79 10.21
CA SER A 38 3.91 15.16 9.26
C SER A 38 4.13 16.60 8.79
N GLY A 39 4.00 16.81 7.49
CA GLY A 39 4.07 18.09 6.82
C GLY A 39 2.74 18.45 6.16
N PRO A 40 2.69 19.55 5.39
CA PRO A 40 1.52 19.89 4.59
C PRO A 40 1.30 18.86 3.46
N ASP A 41 0.07 18.80 2.96
CA ASP A 41 -0.31 18.03 1.77
C ASP A 41 0.13 16.55 1.81
N GLU A 42 -0.10 15.87 2.94
CA GLU A 42 0.19 14.44 3.12
C GLU A 42 1.67 14.08 2.89
N THR A 43 2.55 15.07 3.07
CA THR A 43 4.00 14.87 2.98
C THR A 43 4.57 14.52 4.34
N ILE A 44 5.33 13.44 4.44
CA ILE A 44 6.11 13.10 5.63
C ILE A 44 7.59 13.42 5.42
N THR A 45 8.30 13.85 6.46
CA THR A 45 9.75 14.05 6.44
C THR A 45 10.40 13.14 7.46
N PHE A 46 11.39 12.35 7.05
CA PHE A 46 12.11 11.44 7.95
C PHE A 46 13.21 12.19 8.72
N GLU A 47 13.29 11.92 10.01
CA GLU A 47 14.32 12.39 10.92
C GLU A 47 15.40 11.31 11.00
N LEU A 48 16.60 11.65 10.53
CA LEU A 48 17.70 10.69 10.41
C LEU A 48 18.72 10.94 11.51
N ASP A 49 18.97 9.92 12.32
CA ASP A 49 20.02 9.94 13.34
C ASP A 49 21.39 9.53 12.78
N ASP A 50 21.44 9.00 11.55
CA ASP A 50 22.68 8.62 10.88
C ASP A 50 23.45 9.88 10.41
N PRO A 51 24.67 10.13 10.90
CA PRO A 51 25.46 11.31 10.53
C PRO A 51 25.80 11.38 9.03
N ASP A 52 25.92 10.23 8.35
CA ASP A 52 26.19 10.20 6.90
C ASP A 52 24.95 10.58 6.08
N LEU A 53 23.76 10.44 6.66
CA LEU A 53 22.48 10.79 6.03
C LEU A 53 21.89 12.10 6.54
N ALA A 54 22.35 12.62 7.69
CA ALA A 54 21.88 13.86 8.30
C ALA A 54 22.06 15.10 7.40
N ALA A 55 22.95 15.02 6.40
CA ALA A 55 23.13 16.05 5.38
C ALA A 55 22.05 16.04 4.28
N PHE A 56 21.20 15.00 4.23
CA PHE A 56 20.08 14.87 3.30
C PHE A 56 18.75 15.19 3.98
N THR A 57 17.81 15.66 3.17
CA THR A 57 16.41 15.77 3.53
C THR A 57 15.66 14.69 2.78
N ILE A 58 15.04 13.75 3.51
CA ILE A 58 14.24 12.68 2.92
C ILE A 58 12.77 12.96 3.19
N THR A 59 11.99 13.11 2.12
CA THR A 59 10.55 13.34 2.18
C THR A 59 9.81 12.25 1.45
N ALA A 60 8.59 11.94 1.86
CA ALA A 60 7.68 11.13 1.06
C ALA A 60 6.30 11.78 0.96
N HIS A 61 5.63 11.61 -0.17
CA HIS A 61 4.29 12.11 -0.43
C HIS A 61 3.55 11.18 -1.38
N LEU A 62 2.24 11.41 -1.52
CA LEU A 62 1.38 10.71 -2.47
C LEU A 62 1.15 11.56 -3.72
N GLU A 63 1.23 10.93 -4.88
CA GLU A 63 0.77 11.50 -6.15
C GLU A 63 -0.42 10.71 -6.70
N PRO A 64 -1.34 11.36 -7.44
CA PRO A 64 -2.40 10.64 -8.14
C PRO A 64 -1.81 9.62 -9.12
N GLY A 65 -2.27 8.37 -9.04
CA GLY A 65 -1.89 7.31 -9.96
C GLY A 65 -2.85 7.16 -11.15
N PRO A 66 -2.51 6.30 -12.13
CA PRO A 66 -3.47 5.84 -13.14
C PRO A 66 -4.68 5.13 -12.51
N MET A 67 -5.72 4.83 -13.30
CA MET A 67 -6.87 4.07 -12.80
C MET A 67 -6.41 2.74 -12.16
N PRO A 68 -6.85 2.41 -10.92
CA PRO A 68 -6.46 1.17 -10.25
C PRO A 68 -6.98 -0.04 -11.03
N ASP A 69 -6.21 -1.13 -11.02
CA ASP A 69 -6.69 -2.43 -11.47
C ASP A 69 -7.58 -3.04 -10.38
N ILE A 70 -8.89 -2.94 -10.57
CA ILE A 70 -9.90 -3.47 -9.66
C ILE A 70 -10.45 -4.84 -10.10
N SER A 71 -9.85 -5.48 -11.11
CA SER A 71 -10.33 -6.76 -11.65
C SER A 71 -10.35 -7.90 -10.62
N TRP A 72 -9.54 -7.79 -9.57
CA TRP A 72 -9.54 -8.71 -8.44
C TRP A 72 -10.74 -8.54 -7.50
N LEU A 73 -11.42 -7.39 -7.52
CA LEU A 73 -12.67 -7.13 -6.80
C LEU A 73 -13.89 -7.54 -7.62
N GLY A 74 -13.90 -7.23 -8.91
CA GLY A 74 -15.02 -7.53 -9.81
C GLY A 74 -15.04 -6.67 -11.06
N GLU A 75 -16.14 -6.76 -11.79
CA GLU A 75 -16.36 -6.03 -13.03
C GLU A 75 -17.64 -5.19 -12.96
N PHE A 76 -17.55 -3.97 -13.45
CA PHE A 76 -18.70 -3.10 -13.65
C PHE A 76 -19.38 -3.39 -15.00
N THR A 77 -20.69 -3.63 -14.98
CA THR A 77 -21.45 -4.03 -16.19
C THR A 77 -22.86 -3.41 -16.23
N ASN A 78 -23.40 -3.25 -17.44
CA ASN A 78 -24.79 -2.84 -17.64
C ASN A 78 -25.75 -4.03 -17.80
N THR A 79 -25.22 -5.24 -17.86
CA THR A 79 -26.00 -6.47 -18.00
C THR A 79 -26.31 -7.04 -16.62
N TRP A 80 -27.58 -7.30 -16.36
CA TRP A 80 -27.98 -7.98 -15.13
C TRP A 80 -27.57 -9.47 -15.17
N SER A 81 -27.08 -9.97 -14.05
CA SER A 81 -26.86 -11.40 -13.79
C SER A 81 -27.31 -11.75 -12.36
N PRO A 82 -27.53 -13.04 -12.03
CA PRO A 82 -27.93 -13.44 -10.68
C PRO A 82 -26.93 -13.01 -9.58
N GLU A 83 -25.65 -12.88 -9.94
CA GLU A 83 -24.56 -12.51 -9.03
C GLU A 83 -24.29 -11.00 -9.00
N ALA A 84 -25.05 -10.23 -9.77
CA ALA A 84 -24.86 -8.79 -9.92
C ALA A 84 -25.45 -8.01 -8.74
N ILE A 85 -24.69 -7.03 -8.25
CA ILE A 85 -25.09 -6.08 -7.22
C ILE A 85 -25.45 -4.74 -7.89
N GLU A 86 -26.57 -4.13 -7.50
CA GLU A 86 -27.00 -2.87 -8.08
C GLU A 86 -26.06 -1.71 -7.68
N ASN A 87 -25.55 -1.00 -8.69
CA ASN A 87 -24.64 0.14 -8.57
C ASN A 87 -25.43 1.47 -8.64
N SER A 88 -26.30 1.73 -7.67
CA SER A 88 -27.27 2.84 -7.73
C SER A 88 -26.73 4.26 -7.45
N ARG A 89 -25.47 4.40 -7.02
CA ARG A 89 -24.93 5.68 -6.53
C ARG A 89 -24.36 6.61 -7.59
N ASP A 90 -24.15 6.16 -8.83
CA ASP A 90 -23.57 7.04 -9.86
C ASP A 90 -24.16 6.78 -11.25
N ARG A 91 -25.06 7.68 -11.69
CA ARG A 91 -25.84 7.56 -12.94
C ARG A 91 -25.00 7.56 -14.22
N ARG A 92 -23.70 7.88 -14.12
CA ARG A 92 -22.76 7.92 -15.26
C ARG A 92 -21.92 6.64 -15.40
N PHE A 93 -22.03 5.71 -14.46
CA PHE A 93 -21.29 4.46 -14.45
C PHE A 93 -22.20 3.26 -14.63
N TYR A 94 -21.61 2.12 -14.98
CA TYR A 94 -22.29 0.85 -15.21
C TYR A 94 -23.32 0.52 -14.12
N ARG A 95 -24.51 0.04 -14.50
CA ARG A 95 -25.64 -0.16 -13.57
C ARG A 95 -25.42 -1.25 -12.52
N TYR A 96 -24.56 -2.22 -12.80
CA TYR A 96 -24.31 -3.37 -11.95
C TYR A 96 -22.83 -3.58 -11.71
N PHE A 97 -22.52 -4.29 -10.64
CA PHE A 97 -21.19 -4.77 -10.32
C PHE A 97 -21.26 -6.28 -10.07
N VAL A 98 -20.42 -7.04 -10.74
CA VAL A 98 -20.29 -8.48 -10.54
C VAL A 98 -18.98 -8.73 -9.79
N PRO A 99 -19.02 -9.12 -8.51
CA PRO A 99 -17.81 -9.39 -7.76
C PRO A 99 -17.08 -10.61 -8.32
N THR A 100 -15.76 -10.61 -8.26
CA THR A 100 -14.92 -11.75 -8.69
C THR A 100 -15.21 -13.00 -7.86
N CYS A 101 -15.52 -12.83 -6.57
CA CYS A 101 -16.02 -13.89 -5.71
C CYS A 101 -17.50 -13.63 -5.38
N THR A 102 -18.37 -14.48 -5.92
CA THR A 102 -19.82 -14.33 -5.85
C THR A 102 -20.35 -14.57 -4.43
N VAL A 103 -21.59 -14.11 -4.16
CA VAL A 103 -22.24 -14.37 -2.86
C VAL A 103 -22.42 -15.88 -2.65
N ALA A 104 -22.73 -16.62 -3.71
CA ALA A 104 -22.89 -18.07 -3.66
C ALA A 104 -21.59 -18.79 -3.26
N GLU A 105 -20.46 -18.41 -3.86
CA GLU A 105 -19.14 -18.97 -3.54
C GLU A 105 -18.71 -18.65 -2.11
N ARG A 106 -18.78 -17.37 -1.71
CA ARG A 106 -18.46 -16.96 -0.32
C ARG A 106 -19.31 -17.69 0.71
N ARG A 107 -20.61 -17.84 0.44
CA ARG A 107 -21.49 -18.59 1.35
C ARG A 107 -21.06 -20.04 1.47
N ALA A 108 -20.64 -20.68 0.37
CA ALA A 108 -20.13 -22.05 0.40
C ALA A 108 -18.85 -22.14 1.24
N ASP A 109 -17.93 -21.18 1.10
CA ASP A 109 -16.70 -21.09 1.89
C ASP A 109 -16.98 -20.92 3.40
N PHE A 110 -17.89 -20.00 3.76
CA PHE A 110 -18.29 -19.84 5.17
C PHE A 110 -19.01 -21.07 5.71
N SER A 111 -19.84 -21.73 4.90
CA SER A 111 -20.50 -22.98 5.30
C SER A 111 -19.47 -24.08 5.57
N ALA A 112 -18.44 -24.20 4.72
CA ALA A 112 -17.33 -25.14 4.91
C ALA A 112 -16.51 -24.86 6.19
N ARG A 113 -16.49 -23.60 6.64
CA ARG A 113 -15.85 -23.17 7.91
C ARG A 113 -16.76 -23.35 9.15
N GLY A 114 -17.95 -23.92 8.99
CA GLY A 114 -18.87 -24.25 10.09
C GLY A 114 -19.84 -23.14 10.48
N TYR A 115 -19.94 -22.05 9.71
CA TYR A 115 -20.94 -21.01 9.96
C TYR A 115 -22.36 -21.52 9.68
N ALA A 116 -23.33 -21.07 10.47
CA ALA A 116 -24.73 -21.40 10.24
C ALA A 116 -25.23 -20.79 8.91
N ARG A 117 -26.16 -21.46 8.23
CA ARG A 117 -26.64 -21.07 6.89
C ARG A 117 -27.02 -19.58 6.77
N ALA A 118 -27.81 -19.08 7.72
CA ALA A 118 -28.27 -17.68 7.71
C ALA A 118 -27.11 -16.70 7.98
N GLU A 119 -26.18 -17.09 8.84
CA GLU A 119 -24.99 -16.29 9.14
C GLU A 119 -24.03 -16.22 7.96
N ALA A 120 -23.74 -17.36 7.33
CA ALA A 120 -22.92 -17.45 6.12
C ALA A 120 -23.48 -16.57 4.98
N GLN A 121 -24.80 -16.58 4.78
CA GLN A 121 -25.46 -15.71 3.81
C GLN A 121 -25.25 -14.22 4.13
N ARG A 122 -25.49 -13.83 5.39
CA ARG A 122 -25.35 -12.43 5.83
C ARG A 122 -23.92 -11.91 5.65
N ILE A 123 -22.92 -12.71 6.01
CA ILE A 123 -21.50 -12.34 5.88
C ILE A 123 -21.13 -12.26 4.40
N ALA A 124 -21.50 -13.24 3.58
CA ALA A 124 -21.21 -13.24 2.14
C ALA A 124 -21.78 -12.00 1.43
N GLU A 125 -23.03 -11.61 1.72
CA GLU A 125 -23.60 -10.38 1.17
C GLU A 125 -22.91 -9.11 1.68
N HIS A 126 -22.48 -9.09 2.93
CA HIS A 126 -21.75 -7.96 3.48
C HIS A 126 -20.39 -7.78 2.79
N GLU A 127 -19.65 -8.87 2.57
CA GLU A 127 -18.38 -8.84 1.85
C GLU A 127 -18.57 -8.44 0.38
N ALA A 128 -19.59 -8.95 -0.31
CA ALA A 128 -19.86 -8.57 -1.69
C ALA A 128 -20.22 -7.08 -1.84
N ARG A 129 -20.98 -6.52 -0.89
CA ARG A 129 -21.23 -5.06 -0.84
C ARG A 129 -19.98 -4.26 -0.48
N ARG A 130 -19.08 -4.83 0.34
CA ARG A 130 -17.78 -4.22 0.64
C ARG A 130 -16.90 -4.16 -0.61
N ASP A 131 -16.86 -5.21 -1.42
CA ASP A 131 -16.11 -5.19 -2.69
C ASP A 131 -16.64 -4.10 -3.63
N LEU A 132 -17.96 -3.98 -3.77
CA LEU A 132 -18.56 -2.89 -4.57
C LEU A 132 -18.15 -1.51 -4.03
N ARG A 133 -18.11 -1.35 -2.70
CA ARG A 133 -17.66 -0.10 -2.08
C ARG A 133 -16.19 0.17 -2.43
N LEU A 134 -15.32 -0.80 -2.20
CA LEU A 134 -13.89 -0.71 -2.50
C LEU A 134 -13.65 -0.45 -3.99
N ALA A 135 -14.36 -1.11 -4.90
CA ALA A 135 -14.23 -0.91 -6.34
C ALA A 135 -14.60 0.50 -6.80
N ARG A 136 -15.38 1.25 -6.00
CA ARG A 136 -15.70 2.66 -6.24
C ARG A 136 -14.72 3.63 -5.59
N GLU A 137 -14.18 3.25 -4.44
CA GLU A 137 -13.48 4.16 -3.52
C GLU A 137 -11.97 3.92 -3.49
N ILE A 138 -11.48 2.77 -3.94
CA ILE A 138 -10.03 2.54 -4.07
C ILE A 138 -9.49 3.53 -5.07
N GLU A 139 -8.46 4.23 -4.61
CA GLU A 139 -7.68 5.12 -5.42
C GLU A 139 -6.28 4.56 -5.58
N HIS A 140 -5.83 4.49 -6.82
CA HIS A 140 -4.43 4.24 -7.07
C HIS A 140 -3.65 5.51 -6.76
N ARG A 141 -2.59 5.37 -5.97
CA ARG A 141 -1.66 6.45 -5.65
C ARG A 141 -0.24 5.98 -5.91
N ILE A 142 0.64 6.94 -6.16
CA ILE A 142 2.06 6.71 -6.29
C ILE A 142 2.70 7.25 -5.02
N VAL A 143 3.34 6.38 -4.24
CA VAL A 143 4.20 6.81 -3.14
C VAL A 143 5.52 7.25 -3.73
N VAL A 144 5.90 8.50 -3.48
CA VAL A 144 7.14 9.09 -3.95
C VAL A 144 8.02 9.38 -2.76
N VAL A 145 9.19 8.76 -2.68
CA VAL A 145 10.25 9.08 -1.71
C VAL A 145 11.33 9.88 -2.44
N SER A 146 11.65 11.06 -1.92
CA SER A 146 12.64 11.97 -2.49
C SER A 146 13.78 12.22 -1.52
N VAL A 147 15.02 12.15 -2.00
CA VAL A 147 16.23 12.50 -1.25
C VAL A 147 16.83 13.77 -1.82
N ARG A 148 16.89 14.82 -1.00
CA ARG A 148 17.39 16.15 -1.38
C ARG A 148 18.60 16.56 -0.57
N LYS A 149 19.47 17.38 -1.17
CA LYS A 149 20.53 18.11 -0.47
C LYS A 149 20.51 19.56 -0.91
N ALA A 150 20.41 20.49 0.05
CA ALA A 150 20.34 21.93 -0.23
C ALA A 150 19.30 22.29 -1.33
N GLY A 151 18.14 21.64 -1.30
CA GLY A 151 17.05 21.83 -2.27
C GLY A 151 17.17 21.03 -3.58
N VAL A 152 18.36 20.52 -3.91
CA VAL A 152 18.60 19.72 -5.12
C VAL A 152 18.12 18.29 -4.91
N LEU A 153 17.32 17.75 -5.84
CA LEU A 153 16.93 16.34 -5.87
C LEU A 153 18.13 15.51 -6.31
N LEU A 154 18.53 14.53 -5.50
CA LEU A 154 19.65 13.65 -5.79
C LEU A 154 19.23 12.21 -6.08
N GLY A 155 18.12 11.75 -5.50
CA GLY A 155 17.57 10.42 -5.75
C GLY A 155 16.09 10.36 -5.40
N ALA A 156 15.38 9.42 -6.02
CA ALA A 156 13.97 9.19 -5.78
C ALA A 156 13.58 7.72 -5.98
N ALA A 157 12.68 7.23 -5.14
CA ALA A 157 12.04 5.94 -5.33
C ALA A 157 10.54 6.14 -5.44
N VAL A 158 9.91 5.50 -6.43
CA VAL A 158 8.48 5.64 -6.67
C VAL A 158 7.82 4.27 -6.78
N LEU A 159 6.62 4.15 -6.23
CA LEU A 159 5.85 2.92 -6.33
C LEU A 159 4.35 3.19 -6.39
N GLY A 160 3.68 2.61 -7.37
CA GLY A 160 2.21 2.57 -7.43
C GLY A 160 1.63 1.61 -6.39
N THR A 161 0.61 2.06 -5.68
CA THR A 161 -0.09 1.28 -4.66
C THR A 161 -1.58 1.64 -4.65
N ASP A 162 -2.40 0.69 -4.27
CA ASP A 162 -3.82 0.94 -3.99
C ASP A 162 -3.95 1.28 -2.50
N LEU A 163 -4.54 2.43 -2.19
CA LEU A 163 -4.78 2.83 -0.81
C LEU A 163 -6.16 2.34 -0.35
N ASP A 164 -6.21 1.88 0.90
CA ASP A 164 -7.45 1.61 1.61
C ASP A 164 -8.14 2.96 1.88
N PRO A 165 -9.36 3.18 1.37
CA PRO A 165 -10.08 4.44 1.56
C PRO A 165 -10.44 4.71 3.03
N ASP A 166 -10.48 3.67 3.86
CA ASP A 166 -10.78 3.79 5.29
C ASP A 166 -9.50 3.99 6.15
N GLY A 167 -8.31 3.93 5.53
CA GLY A 167 -7.02 4.00 6.24
C GLY A 167 -6.43 5.40 6.31
N ASP A 168 -5.59 5.66 7.32
CA ASP A 168 -4.82 6.90 7.42
C ASP A 168 -3.76 6.98 6.31
N PRO A 169 -3.71 8.05 5.50
CA PRO A 169 -2.76 8.17 4.39
C PRO A 169 -1.30 8.08 4.82
N GLU A 170 -0.92 8.69 5.95
CA GLU A 170 0.47 8.69 6.43
C GLU A 170 0.88 7.29 6.88
N GLU A 171 0.03 6.59 7.65
CA GLU A 171 0.28 5.20 8.03
C GLU A 171 0.43 4.29 6.81
N GLN A 172 -0.36 4.53 5.75
CA GLN A 172 -0.28 3.76 4.52
C GLN A 172 0.98 4.07 3.71
N ILE A 173 1.40 5.33 3.61
CA ILE A 173 2.68 5.75 3.01
C ILE A 173 3.83 5.02 3.73
N VAL A 174 3.87 5.11 5.06
CA VAL A 174 4.90 4.50 5.92
C VAL A 174 4.93 2.99 5.71
N ALA A 175 3.77 2.32 5.69
CA ALA A 175 3.69 0.88 5.47
C ALA A 175 4.24 0.47 4.09
N VAL A 176 3.98 1.25 3.04
CA VAL A 176 4.49 0.99 1.69
C VAL A 176 6.00 1.20 1.64
N ILE A 177 6.51 2.31 2.18
CA ILE A 177 7.93 2.62 2.24
C ILE A 177 8.70 1.51 2.97
N ASP A 178 8.20 1.10 4.14
CA ASP A 178 8.80 0.05 4.97
C ASP A 178 8.81 -1.29 4.24
N TYR A 179 7.69 -1.64 3.59
CA TYR A 179 7.56 -2.92 2.92
C TYR A 179 8.48 -3.06 1.72
N TYR A 180 8.62 -1.99 0.93
CA TYR A 180 9.39 -2.03 -0.32
C TYR A 180 10.82 -1.52 -0.18
N GLY A 181 11.21 -0.93 0.96
CA GLY A 181 12.56 -0.42 1.18
C GLY A 181 12.83 0.88 0.40
N LEU A 182 11.81 1.70 0.17
CA LEU A 182 11.90 2.84 -0.76
C LEU A 182 12.91 3.91 -0.31
N ILE A 183 13.17 4.05 0.99
CA ILE A 183 14.22 4.95 1.50
C ILE A 183 15.59 4.49 1.04
N ASP A 184 15.90 3.19 1.16
CA ASP A 184 17.20 2.64 0.81
C ASP A 184 17.47 2.82 -0.69
N ASP A 185 16.46 2.56 -1.52
CA ASP A 185 16.54 2.76 -2.98
C ASP A 185 16.82 4.23 -3.33
N ALA A 186 16.05 5.16 -2.75
CA ALA A 186 16.22 6.59 -3.02
C ALA A 186 17.57 7.13 -2.51
N VAL A 187 18.05 6.65 -1.36
CA VAL A 187 19.37 6.99 -0.80
C VAL A 187 20.49 6.44 -1.66
N GLN A 188 20.36 5.21 -2.17
CA GLN A 188 21.35 4.60 -3.03
C GLN A 188 21.50 5.35 -4.36
N GLU A 189 20.39 5.80 -4.95
CA GLU A 189 20.42 6.67 -6.12
C GLU A 189 21.10 8.01 -5.80
N ALA A 190 20.75 8.64 -4.68
CA ALA A 190 21.36 9.90 -4.25
C ALA A 190 22.87 9.81 -4.04
N ARG A 191 23.34 8.71 -3.43
CA ARG A 191 24.77 8.42 -3.26
C ARG A 191 25.50 8.26 -4.60
N THR A 192 24.82 7.74 -5.61
CA THR A 192 25.37 7.55 -6.95
C THR A 192 25.43 8.88 -7.73
N ALA A 193 24.42 9.74 -7.59
CA ALA A 193 24.34 11.02 -8.30
C ALA A 193 25.28 12.09 -7.72
N LEU A 194 25.48 12.10 -6.41
CA LEU A 194 26.21 13.17 -5.71
C LEU A 194 27.64 13.43 -6.23
N PRO A 195 28.50 12.41 -6.48
CA PRO A 195 29.83 12.64 -7.05
C PRO A 195 29.80 13.34 -8.41
N GLY A 196 28.82 12.98 -9.27
CA GLY A 196 28.65 13.61 -10.58
C GLY A 196 28.26 15.08 -10.47
N LEU A 197 27.37 15.42 -9.53
CA LEU A 197 27.01 16.81 -9.26
C LEU A 197 28.20 17.63 -8.74
N ILE A 198 29.00 17.06 -7.83
CA ILE A 198 30.21 17.72 -7.31
C ILE A 198 31.18 18.01 -8.46
N ALA A 199 31.41 17.05 -9.36
CA ALA A 199 32.28 17.23 -10.51
C ALA A 199 31.76 18.30 -11.47
N ALA A 200 30.45 18.35 -11.72
CA ALA A 200 29.83 19.33 -12.61
C ALA A 200 29.90 20.77 -12.06
N LEU A 201 29.83 20.95 -10.73
CA LEU A 201 29.95 22.26 -10.09
C LEU A 201 31.39 22.75 -9.93
N ALA A 202 32.37 21.86 -10.06
CA ALA A 202 33.81 22.17 -9.97
C ALA A 202 34.45 22.48 -11.33
N ALA A 203 33.72 22.28 -12.43
CA ALA A 203 34.15 22.55 -13.81
C ALA A 203 33.76 23.98 -14.25
#